data_AF-A0A7C5DCP2-F1
#
_entry.id   AF-A0A7C5DCP2-F1
#
_cell.length_a   1.000
_cell.length_b   1.000
_cell.length_c   1.000
_cell.angle_alpha   90.00
_cell.angle_beta   90.00
_cell.angle_gamma   90.00
#
_symmetry.space_group_name_H-M   'P 1'
#
loop_
_entity.id
_entity.type
_entity.pdbx_description
1 polymer ?
#
loop_
_entity_poly.entity_id
_entity_poly.type
_entity_poly.pdbx_seq_one_letter_code
_entity_poly.pdbx_strand_id
1 'polypeptide(L)'
;MKAFTYRYAVLLLTGTLCTAHATEYLIQYKGVTLGDIDNLTQTINKLYLKAEVTNIIAKLLLRKKYFVFYENEKPDLSNAKFRRDKNNVLLALREAIERRPAHREYPSPGEKKLVLECSDNLCHYVFYKKKKIEGKGKIEFDGNNQFYRLTEIKNGVVIKRK
;
A
#
# COMPACT_ATOMS: atom_id res chain seq x y z
N MET A 1 -21.17 -45.51 -52.16
CA MET A 1 -19.72 -45.21 -52.10
C MET A 1 -19.50 -43.75 -51.76
N LYS A 2 -18.90 -43.49 -50.59
CA LYS A 2 -17.96 -42.41 -50.22
C LYS A 2 -18.19 -42.03 -48.76
N ALA A 3 -17.34 -42.62 -47.91
CA ALA A 3 -17.19 -42.25 -46.51
C ALA A 3 -16.48 -40.89 -46.42
N PHE A 4 -16.92 -40.03 -45.50
CA PHE A 4 -16.15 -38.87 -45.08
C PHE A 4 -16.10 -38.83 -43.55
N THR A 5 -14.98 -39.32 -43.05
CA THR A 5 -14.46 -39.13 -41.70
C THR A 5 -14.07 -37.67 -41.52
N TYR A 6 -14.62 -36.99 -40.50
CA TYR A 6 -14.05 -35.73 -40.01
C TYR A 6 -13.40 -35.95 -38.65
N ARG A 7 -12.10 -35.71 -38.65
CA ARG A 7 -11.17 -35.82 -37.54
C ARG A 7 -11.41 -34.72 -36.52
N TYR A 8 -11.25 -35.09 -35.25
CA TYR A 8 -11.18 -34.23 -34.08
C TYR A 8 -10.19 -33.07 -34.26
N ALA A 9 -10.63 -31.85 -33.97
CA ALA A 9 -9.77 -30.73 -33.64
C ALA A 9 -9.96 -30.42 -32.15
N VAL A 10 -9.16 -31.04 -31.30
CA VAL A 10 -9.05 -30.67 -29.88
C VAL A 10 -8.25 -29.37 -29.83
N LEU A 11 -8.94 -28.27 -29.58
CA LEU A 11 -8.32 -26.96 -29.37
C LEU A 11 -7.69 -26.97 -27.96
N LEU A 12 -6.39 -27.27 -27.90
CA LEU A 12 -5.59 -27.10 -26.67
C LEU A 12 -5.45 -25.59 -26.39
N LEU A 13 -6.34 -25.07 -25.56
CA LEU A 13 -6.17 -23.78 -24.88
C LEU A 13 -4.97 -23.92 -23.92
N THR A 14 -3.77 -23.62 -24.41
CA THR A 14 -2.61 -23.35 -23.56
C THR A 14 -2.87 -22.04 -22.82
N GLY A 15 -3.60 -22.13 -21.70
CA GLY A 15 -3.75 -21.03 -20.75
C GLY A 15 -2.37 -20.66 -20.24
N THR A 16 -1.85 -19.53 -20.70
CA THR A 16 -0.64 -18.91 -20.16
C THR A 16 -0.95 -18.58 -18.70
N LEU A 17 -0.44 -19.41 -17.78
CA LEU A 17 -0.48 -19.14 -16.34
C LEU A 17 0.37 -17.88 -16.13
N CYS A 18 -0.27 -16.72 -16.11
CA CYS A 18 0.38 -15.47 -15.73
C CYS A 18 0.67 -15.60 -14.24
N THR A 19 1.85 -16.11 -13.90
CA THR A 19 2.35 -16.12 -12.53
C THR A 19 2.61 -14.67 -12.15
N ALA A 20 1.59 -14.01 -11.63
CA ALA A 20 1.73 -12.70 -11.02
C ALA A 20 2.70 -12.87 -9.85
N HIS A 21 3.97 -12.49 -10.06
CA HIS A 21 4.92 -12.37 -8.97
C HIS A 21 4.36 -11.31 -8.02
N ALA A 22 3.88 -11.75 -6.85
CA ALA A 22 3.45 -10.86 -5.80
C ALA A 22 4.64 -9.96 -5.45
N THR A 23 4.54 -8.68 -5.83
CA THR A 23 5.59 -7.71 -5.50
C THR A 23 5.60 -7.54 -3.99
N GLU A 24 6.71 -7.88 -3.36
CA GLU A 24 6.85 -7.79 -1.91
C GLU A 24 7.18 -6.35 -1.49
N TYR A 25 6.48 -5.86 -0.47
CA TYR A 25 6.72 -4.56 0.13
C TYR A 25 7.11 -4.74 1.59
N LEU A 26 7.84 -3.78 2.13
CA LEU A 26 8.14 -3.71 3.56
C LEU A 26 7.67 -2.38 4.14
N ILE A 27 7.49 -2.36 5.46
CA ILE A 27 7.22 -1.14 6.23
C ILE A 27 8.35 -0.88 7.22
N GLN A 28 8.78 0.38 7.28
CA GLN A 28 9.73 0.89 8.25
C GLN A 28 9.09 1.98 9.09
N TYR A 29 9.55 2.07 10.33
CA TYR A 29 9.13 3.10 11.26
C TYR A 29 10.36 3.69 11.95
N LYS A 30 10.60 4.99 11.75
CA LYS A 30 11.79 5.70 12.26
C LYS A 30 13.10 5.00 11.91
N GLY A 31 13.23 4.54 10.66
CA GLY A 31 14.43 3.85 10.17
C GLY A 31 14.53 2.37 10.51
N VAL A 32 13.68 1.84 11.41
CA VAL A 32 13.65 0.41 11.73
C VAL A 32 12.69 -0.30 10.79
N THR A 33 13.19 -1.27 10.02
CA THR A 33 12.34 -2.19 9.27
C THR A 33 11.52 -3.02 10.26
N LEU A 34 10.19 -2.94 10.16
CA LEU A 34 9.30 -3.71 11.02
C LEU A 34 9.05 -5.09 10.42
N GLY A 35 8.75 -5.14 9.12
CA GLY A 35 8.26 -6.36 8.51
C GLY A 35 7.80 -6.21 7.07
N ASP A 36 7.35 -7.34 6.54
CA ASP A 36 6.92 -7.51 5.15
C ASP A 36 5.40 -7.40 5.06
N ILE A 37 4.90 -6.68 4.06
CA ILE A 37 3.48 -6.44 3.83
C ILE A 37 2.92 -7.59 2.98
N ASP A 38 2.02 -8.39 3.55
CA ASP A 38 1.48 -9.58 2.89
C ASP A 38 0.72 -9.27 1.59
N ASN A 39 -0.10 -8.21 1.56
CA ASN A 39 -0.91 -7.85 0.40
C ASN A 39 -1.24 -6.35 0.38
N LEU A 40 -0.38 -5.56 -0.27
CA LEU A 40 -0.56 -4.11 -0.35
C LEU A 40 -1.91 -3.74 -0.95
N THR A 41 -2.23 -4.28 -2.14
CA THR A 41 -3.42 -3.91 -2.91
C THR A 41 -4.72 -4.22 -2.19
N GLN A 42 -4.84 -5.39 -1.55
CA GLN A 42 -6.08 -5.75 -0.84
C GLN A 42 -6.27 -4.95 0.45
N THR A 43 -5.18 -4.69 1.18
CA THR A 43 -5.28 -4.05 2.50
C THR A 43 -5.43 -2.54 2.37
N ILE A 44 -4.76 -1.90 1.40
CA ILE A 44 -4.82 -0.44 1.21
C ILE A 44 -6.21 0.06 0.83
N ASN A 45 -6.99 -0.73 0.08
CA ASN A 45 -8.38 -0.41 -0.26
C ASN A 45 -9.26 -0.28 0.99
N LYS A 46 -8.92 -1.02 2.05
CA LYS A 46 -9.56 -0.99 3.36
C LYS A 46 -8.89 -0.03 4.35
N LEU A 47 -7.95 0.80 3.89
CA LEU A 47 -7.19 1.78 4.68
C LEU A 47 -6.50 1.17 5.90
N TYR A 48 -5.94 -0.04 5.72
CA TYR A 48 -4.98 -0.62 6.65
C TYR A 48 -3.85 -1.33 5.89
N LEU A 49 -2.74 -1.58 6.55
CA LEU A 49 -1.65 -2.44 6.09
C LEU A 49 -1.34 -3.43 7.18
N LYS A 50 -1.24 -4.70 6.82
CA LYS A 50 -0.79 -5.77 7.70
C LYS A 50 0.60 -6.20 7.25
N ALA A 51 1.53 -6.21 8.19
CA ALA A 51 2.89 -6.67 7.95
C ALA A 51 3.26 -7.80 8.93
N GLU A 52 3.85 -8.87 8.43
CA GLU A 52 4.52 -9.88 9.25
C GLU A 52 5.85 -9.31 9.76
N VAL A 53 6.04 -9.30 11.08
CA VAL A 53 7.25 -8.77 11.70
C VAL A 53 8.40 -9.74 11.44
N THR A 54 9.35 -9.35 10.58
CA THR A 54 10.48 -10.21 10.17
C THR A 54 11.79 -9.81 10.86
N ASN A 55 11.99 -8.52 11.14
CA ASN A 55 13.21 -8.00 11.75
C ASN A 55 13.35 -8.45 13.22
N ILE A 56 14.53 -8.96 13.60
CA ILE A 56 14.79 -9.50 14.95
C ILE A 56 14.60 -8.45 16.05
N ILE A 57 15.09 -7.23 15.84
CA ILE A 57 14.96 -6.12 16.79
C ILE A 57 13.48 -5.75 16.93
N ALA A 58 12.74 -5.65 15.81
CA ALA A 58 11.31 -5.39 15.83
C ALA A 58 10.52 -6.53 16.50
N LYS A 59 10.86 -7.80 16.26
CA LYS A 59 10.25 -8.96 16.94
C LYS A 59 10.41 -8.86 18.45
N LEU A 60 11.62 -8.50 18.92
CA LEU A 60 11.91 -8.34 20.34
C LEU A 60 11.11 -7.18 20.97
N LEU A 61 11.07 -6.03 20.31
CA LEU A 61 10.39 -4.83 20.82
C LEU A 61 8.86 -4.95 20.79
N LEU A 62 8.31 -5.50 19.72
CA LEU A 62 6.88 -5.58 19.51
C LEU A 62 6.26 -6.78 20.25
N ARG A 63 7.00 -7.90 20.37
CA ARG A 63 6.53 -9.17 20.94
C ARG A 63 5.21 -9.65 20.31
N LYS A 64 5.03 -9.34 19.03
CA LYS A 64 3.85 -9.67 18.23
C LYS A 64 4.30 -10.20 16.88
N LYS A 65 3.52 -11.10 16.31
CA LYS A 65 3.78 -11.64 14.97
C LYS A 65 3.51 -10.61 13.87
N TYR A 66 2.47 -9.80 14.07
CA TYR A 66 2.07 -8.82 13.06
C TYR A 66 2.19 -7.38 13.56
N PHE A 67 2.45 -6.48 12.63
CA PHE A 67 2.27 -5.05 12.78
C PHE A 67 1.13 -4.59 11.87
N VAL A 68 0.18 -3.83 12.40
CA VAL A 68 -0.97 -3.32 11.66
C VAL A 68 -0.98 -1.80 11.72
N PHE A 69 -0.86 -1.16 10.56
CA PHE A 69 -1.02 0.28 10.39
C PHE A 69 -2.41 0.56 9.83
N TYR A 70 -3.25 1.36 10.48
CA TYR A 70 -4.67 1.49 10.12
C TYR A 70 -5.22 2.91 10.34
N GLU A 71 -6.12 3.39 9.49
CA GLU A 71 -6.68 4.74 9.60
C GLU A 71 -8.01 4.77 10.38
N ASN A 72 -8.94 3.93 9.96
CA ASN A 72 -10.33 3.89 10.44
C ASN A 72 -10.53 2.75 11.44
N GLU A 73 -11.19 1.69 10.99
CA GLU A 73 -11.51 0.54 11.81
C GLU A 73 -10.27 -0.31 12.04
N LYS A 74 -10.03 -0.60 13.32
CA LYS A 74 -8.99 -1.53 13.71
C LYS A 74 -9.44 -2.94 13.31
N PRO A 75 -8.71 -3.66 12.44
CA PRO A 75 -9.11 -5.01 12.07
C PRO A 75 -9.00 -5.94 13.29
N ASP A 76 -9.92 -6.90 13.37
CA ASP A 76 -9.85 -7.94 14.38
C ASP A 76 -8.76 -8.95 14.02
N LEU A 77 -7.60 -8.81 14.67
CA LEU A 77 -6.44 -9.66 14.44
C LEU A 77 -5.73 -9.92 15.77
N SER A 78 -5.63 -11.20 16.12
CA SER A 78 -4.85 -11.64 17.27
C SER A 78 -3.35 -11.52 17.01
N ASN A 79 -2.56 -11.42 18.08
CA ASN A 79 -1.10 -11.37 18.01
C ASN A 79 -0.53 -10.25 17.10
N ALA A 80 -1.20 -9.09 17.09
CA ALA A 80 -0.79 -7.92 16.32
C ALA A 80 -0.48 -6.72 17.23
N LYS A 81 0.53 -5.94 16.85
CA LYS A 81 0.72 -4.58 17.36
C LYS A 81 0.04 -3.61 16.40
N PHE A 82 -0.88 -2.82 16.93
CA PHE A 82 -1.65 -1.86 16.16
C PHE A 82 -1.07 -0.45 16.28
N ARG A 83 -1.07 0.27 15.17
CA ARG A 83 -0.70 1.67 15.10
C ARG A 83 -1.70 2.41 14.22
N ARG A 84 -2.33 3.43 14.79
CA ARG A 84 -3.23 4.29 14.03
C ARG A 84 -2.44 5.24 13.12
N ASP A 85 -2.91 5.39 11.89
CA ASP A 85 -2.52 6.44 10.98
C ASP A 85 -3.14 7.76 11.43
N LYS A 86 -2.28 8.67 11.89
CA LYS A 86 -2.71 9.99 12.38
C LYS A 86 -2.66 11.07 11.29
N ASN A 87 -2.01 10.77 10.17
CA ASN A 87 -1.60 11.75 9.16
C ASN A 87 -2.15 11.38 7.76
N ASN A 88 -3.16 10.52 7.68
CA ASN A 88 -3.82 10.06 6.46
C ASN A 88 -2.84 9.58 5.38
N VAL A 89 -1.76 8.92 5.82
CA VAL A 89 -0.74 8.30 4.96
C VAL A 89 -1.35 7.20 4.09
N LEU A 90 -2.24 6.39 4.65
CA LEU A 90 -2.90 5.29 3.96
C LEU A 90 -3.89 5.78 2.91
N LEU A 91 -4.68 6.81 3.24
CA LEU A 91 -5.53 7.48 2.26
C LEU A 91 -4.70 8.08 1.12
N ALA A 92 -3.61 8.78 1.43
CA ALA A 92 -2.72 9.34 0.40
C ALA A 92 -2.17 8.25 -0.52
N LEU A 93 -1.72 7.13 0.04
CA LEU A 93 -1.20 5.99 -0.72
C LEU A 93 -2.27 5.36 -1.61
N ARG A 94 -3.47 5.12 -1.08
CA ARG A 94 -4.59 4.55 -1.84
C ARG A 94 -4.93 5.43 -3.04
N GLU A 95 -5.16 6.72 -2.80
CA GLU A 95 -5.58 7.66 -3.85
C GLU A 95 -4.48 7.90 -4.89
N ALA A 96 -3.20 7.87 -4.48
CA ALA A 96 -2.08 7.93 -5.41
C ALA A 96 -2.00 6.67 -6.29
N ILE A 97 -2.21 5.48 -5.73
CA ILE A 97 -2.22 4.23 -6.51
C ILE A 97 -3.41 4.19 -7.47
N GLU A 98 -4.60 4.59 -7.02
CA GLU A 98 -5.84 4.45 -7.79
C GLU A 98 -6.04 5.53 -8.85
N ARG A 99 -5.67 6.79 -8.56
CA ARG A 99 -6.15 7.94 -9.33
C ARG A 99 -5.07 8.89 -9.85
N ARG A 100 -3.95 9.01 -9.14
CA ARG A 100 -2.87 9.98 -9.45
C ARG A 100 -3.39 11.38 -9.84
N PRO A 101 -4.17 12.04 -8.99
CA PRO A 101 -4.72 13.35 -9.34
C PRO A 101 -3.59 14.38 -9.48
N ALA A 102 -3.65 15.21 -10.51
CA ALA A 102 -2.73 16.35 -10.65
C ALA A 102 -2.77 17.25 -9.40
N HIS A 103 -3.96 17.50 -8.88
CA HIS A 103 -4.21 18.10 -7.58
C HIS A 103 -5.59 17.66 -7.07
N ARG A 104 -5.69 17.30 -5.78
CA ARG A 104 -6.96 17.01 -5.12
C ARG A 104 -6.90 17.23 -3.62
N GLU A 105 -7.98 17.80 -3.09
CA GLU A 105 -8.20 17.91 -1.64
C GLU A 105 -9.21 16.87 -1.17
N TYR A 106 -8.93 16.26 -0.02
CA TYR A 106 -9.77 15.30 0.67
C TYR A 106 -10.12 15.87 2.05
N PRO A 107 -11.31 16.46 2.22
CA PRO A 107 -11.74 16.97 3.51
C PRO A 107 -11.96 15.83 4.51
N SER A 108 -11.75 16.12 5.79
CA SER A 108 -11.94 15.18 6.90
C SER A 108 -12.49 15.90 8.14
N PRO A 109 -13.20 15.21 9.03
CA PRO A 109 -13.83 15.84 10.19
C PRO A 109 -12.86 16.63 11.08
N GLY A 110 -13.34 17.75 11.62
CA GLY A 110 -12.58 18.59 12.56
C GLY A 110 -11.53 19.48 11.90
N GLU A 111 -11.90 20.15 10.80
CA GLU A 111 -11.03 21.07 10.03
C GLU A 111 -9.73 20.40 9.56
N LYS A 112 -9.84 19.15 9.14
CA LYS A 112 -8.73 18.40 8.57
C LYS A 112 -8.88 18.33 7.06
N LYS A 113 -7.76 18.35 6.36
CA LYS A 113 -7.74 18.02 4.94
C LYS A 113 -6.43 17.36 4.56
N LEU A 114 -6.49 16.43 3.63
CA LEU A 114 -5.33 15.90 2.92
C LEU A 114 -5.31 16.55 1.54
N VAL A 115 -4.18 17.11 1.15
CA VAL A 115 -3.92 17.60 -0.21
C VAL A 115 -2.97 16.59 -0.87
N LEU A 116 -3.30 16.14 -2.07
CA LEU A 116 -2.50 15.20 -2.86
C LEU A 116 -2.28 15.81 -4.26
N GLU A 117 -1.03 15.86 -4.69
CA GLU A 117 -0.62 16.43 -5.97
C GLU A 117 0.34 15.47 -6.65
N CYS A 118 0.03 15.07 -7.88
CA CYS A 118 0.84 14.12 -8.64
C CYS A 118 1.33 14.74 -9.96
N SER A 119 2.62 14.58 -10.24
CA SER A 119 3.23 14.84 -11.54
C SER A 119 4.11 13.67 -11.90
N ASP A 120 3.94 13.15 -13.11
CA ASP A 120 4.73 12.04 -13.64
C ASP A 120 4.72 10.82 -12.69
N ASN A 121 5.89 10.45 -12.17
CA ASN A 121 6.11 9.31 -11.29
C ASN A 121 6.20 9.69 -9.80
N LEU A 122 5.75 10.89 -9.44
CA LEU A 122 5.86 11.42 -8.09
C LEU A 122 4.56 12.08 -7.65
N CYS A 123 4.06 11.68 -6.48
CA CYS A 123 3.02 12.39 -5.77
C CYS A 123 3.55 12.97 -4.46
N HIS A 124 3.17 14.21 -4.17
CA HIS A 124 3.34 14.84 -2.87
C HIS A 124 2.01 14.87 -2.14
N TYR A 125 2.06 14.66 -0.83
CA TYR A 125 0.89 14.88 -0.01
C TYR A 125 1.22 15.72 1.21
N VAL A 126 0.22 16.50 1.63
CA VAL A 126 0.26 17.32 2.83
C VAL A 126 -1.03 17.15 3.60
N PHE A 127 -0.91 16.80 4.87
CA PHE A 127 -2.04 16.69 5.78
C PHE A 127 -2.10 17.92 6.68
N TYR A 128 -3.24 18.58 6.67
CA TYR A 128 -3.54 19.78 7.45
C TYR A 128 -4.53 19.49 8.57
N LYS A 129 -4.36 20.18 9.70
CA LYS A 129 -5.35 20.27 10.79
C LYS A 129 -5.42 21.72 11.24
N LYS A 130 -6.61 22.34 11.21
CA LYS A 130 -6.79 23.75 11.58
C LYS A 130 -5.77 24.67 10.89
N LYS A 131 -5.61 24.49 9.57
CA LYS A 131 -4.66 25.21 8.70
C LYS A 131 -3.16 25.00 9.00
N LYS A 132 -2.78 24.16 9.97
CA LYS A 132 -1.38 23.79 10.25
C LYS A 132 -1.01 22.49 9.54
N ILE A 133 0.22 22.41 9.03
CA ILE A 133 0.76 21.17 8.45
C ILE A 133 1.07 20.19 9.58
N GLU A 134 0.36 19.06 9.60
CA GLU A 134 0.52 18.00 10.60
C GLU A 134 1.28 16.79 10.06
N GLY A 135 1.34 16.63 8.74
CA GLY A 135 2.06 15.56 8.08
C GLY A 135 2.37 15.94 6.63
N LYS A 136 3.45 15.39 6.10
CA LYS A 136 3.78 15.52 4.68
C LYS A 136 4.67 14.36 4.24
N GLY A 137 4.61 14.06 2.95
CA GLY A 137 5.41 12.98 2.39
C GLY A 137 5.41 12.96 0.87
N LYS A 138 6.05 11.93 0.34
CA LYS A 138 6.14 11.64 -1.09
C LYS A 138 5.80 10.18 -1.39
N ILE A 139 5.25 9.95 -2.56
CA ILE A 139 4.89 8.64 -3.11
C ILE A 139 5.51 8.56 -4.51
N GLU A 140 6.38 7.60 -4.71
CA GLU A 140 7.20 7.41 -5.90
C GLU A 140 6.70 6.15 -6.63
N PHE A 141 6.63 6.25 -7.95
CA PHE A 141 6.30 5.17 -8.88
C PHE A 141 7.52 4.86 -9.76
N ASP A 142 7.62 3.63 -10.24
CA ASP A 142 8.67 3.24 -11.17
C ASP A 142 8.30 3.52 -12.64
N GLY A 143 9.22 3.21 -13.56
CA GLY A 143 9.01 3.40 -15.00
C GLY A 143 7.88 2.56 -15.60
N ASN A 144 7.37 1.56 -14.87
CA ASN A 144 6.21 0.77 -15.26
C ASN A 144 4.92 1.27 -14.61
N ASN A 145 4.94 2.49 -14.05
CA ASN A 145 3.83 3.04 -13.30
C ASN A 145 3.41 2.15 -12.12
N GLN A 146 4.32 1.40 -11.50
CA GLN A 146 4.02 0.63 -10.30
C GLN A 146 4.47 1.40 -9.06
N PHE A 147 3.72 1.27 -7.96
CA PHE A 147 4.11 1.88 -6.69
C PHE A 147 5.49 1.35 -6.27
N TYR A 148 6.41 2.26 -5.97
CA TYR A 148 7.77 1.94 -5.60
C TYR A 148 8.04 2.26 -4.13
N ARG A 149 7.68 3.47 -3.68
CA ARG A 149 8.02 3.94 -2.34
C ARG A 149 7.11 5.05 -1.83
N LEU A 150 6.73 4.99 -0.57
CA LEU A 150 6.14 6.07 0.20
C LEU A 150 7.11 6.47 1.31
N THR A 151 7.26 7.77 1.54
CA THR A 151 8.02 8.33 2.67
C THR A 151 7.21 9.42 3.36
N GLU A 152 6.85 9.21 4.63
CA GLU A 152 6.25 10.23 5.52
C GLU A 152 7.30 10.81 6.46
N ILE A 153 7.43 12.13 6.46
CA ILE A 153 8.58 12.80 7.07
C ILE A 153 8.47 12.85 8.60
N LYS A 154 7.30 13.19 9.16
CA LYS A 154 7.19 13.54 10.59
C LYS A 154 7.33 12.32 11.50
N ASN A 155 6.71 11.20 11.16
CA ASN A 155 6.77 9.97 11.95
C ASN A 155 7.79 8.96 11.39
N GLY A 156 8.44 9.27 10.26
CA GLY A 156 9.43 8.40 9.64
C GLY A 156 8.83 7.08 9.17
N VAL A 157 7.59 7.10 8.67
CA VAL A 157 6.96 5.92 8.06
C VAL A 157 7.49 5.80 6.63
N VAL A 158 8.04 4.63 6.29
CA VAL A 158 8.45 4.31 4.92
C VAL A 158 7.78 3.02 4.52
N ILE A 159 7.12 3.00 3.37
CA ILE A 159 6.63 1.77 2.74
C ILE A 159 7.35 1.67 1.42
N LYS A 160 8.02 0.56 1.12
CA LYS A 160 8.77 0.44 -0.13
C LYS A 160 8.78 -0.98 -0.64
N ARG A 161 8.89 -1.11 -1.96
CA ARG A 161 9.17 -2.38 -2.62
C ARG A 161 10.52 -2.92 -2.14
N LYS A 162 10.63 -4.24 -1.98
CA LYS A 162 11.89 -4.92 -1.66
C LYS A 162 12.87 -4.86 -2.82
#